data_AF-A0A660RHS9-F1
#
_entry.id   AF-A0A660RHS9-F1
#
_cell.length_a   1.000
_cell.length_b   1.000
_cell.length_c   1.000
_cell.angle_alpha   90.00
_cell.angle_beta   90.00
_cell.angle_gamma   90.00
#
_symmetry.space_group_name_H-M   'P 1'
#
loop_
_entity.id
_entity.type
_entity.pdbx_description
1 polymer ?
#
loop_
_entity_poly.entity_id
_entity_poly.type
_entity_poly.pdbx_seq_one_letter_code
_entity_poly.pdbx_strand_id
1 'polypeptide(L)'
;MARIAGVDLPKNKNISIALTYLYGIGRNSALKILKAIEIDPGTKVKDLTEEEVSKISREVSERYKVEGELRREIQQNINRLIDINSYRGMRHKNHLPVRGQRTRTNARTRKGHKPSIGSKRK
;
A
#
# COMPACT_ATOMS: atom_id res chain seq x y z
N MET A 1 -3.28 22.79 2.44
CA MET A 1 -3.30 21.33 2.77
C MET A 1 -2.82 20.64 1.52
N ALA A 2 -1.75 19.85 1.56
CA ALA A 2 -1.28 19.14 0.36
C ALA A 2 -2.07 17.84 0.20
N ARG A 3 -2.96 17.79 -0.79
CA ARG A 3 -3.66 16.58 -1.22
C ARG A 3 -2.95 16.04 -2.46
N ILE A 4 -2.47 14.80 -2.39
CA ILE A 4 -1.76 14.14 -3.48
C ILE A 4 -2.43 12.80 -3.75
N ALA A 5 -2.78 12.51 -5.01
CA ALA A 5 -3.45 11.29 -5.44
C ALA A 5 -4.71 10.90 -4.62
N GLY A 6 -5.45 11.89 -4.13
CA GLY A 6 -6.67 11.70 -3.35
C GLY A 6 -6.46 11.43 -1.85
N VAL A 7 -5.23 11.50 -1.34
CA VAL A 7 -4.90 11.38 0.08
C VAL A 7 -4.35 12.69 0.63
N ASP A 8 -4.80 13.04 1.84
CA ASP A 8 -4.37 14.24 2.55
C ASP A 8 -3.10 13.94 3.36
N LEU A 9 -2.01 14.66 3.06
CA LEU A 9 -0.73 14.43 3.69
C LEU A 9 -0.63 15.11 5.08
N PRO A 10 0.03 14.48 6.07
CA PRO A 10 0.20 15.05 7.40
C PRO A 10 1.12 16.30 7.37
N LYS A 11 0.57 17.45 7.75
CA LYS A 11 1.20 18.78 7.63
C LYS A 11 2.57 18.92 8.32
N ASN A 12 2.74 18.28 9.48
CA ASN A 12 3.91 18.47 10.34
C ASN A 12 5.05 17.47 10.09
N LYS A 13 4.91 16.59 9.09
CA LYS A 13 5.94 15.62 8.75
C LYS A 13 6.83 16.12 7.62
N ASN A 14 8.05 15.61 7.59
CA ASN A 14 8.95 15.78 6.46
C ASN A 14 8.34 15.10 5.23
N ILE A 15 8.51 15.71 4.06
CA ILE A 15 7.87 15.26 2.82
C ILE A 15 8.28 13.84 2.43
N SER A 16 9.54 13.47 2.67
CA SER A 16 10.05 12.11 2.45
C SER A 16 9.28 11.03 3.21
N ILE A 17 8.78 11.34 4.40
CA ILE A 17 7.96 10.44 5.22
C ILE A 17 6.49 10.62 4.86
N ALA A 18 6.03 11.84 4.62
CA ALA A 18 4.64 12.11 4.29
C ALA A 18 4.22 11.36 3.02
N LEU A 19 5.05 11.34 1.97
CA LEU A 19 4.76 10.59 0.75
C LEU A 19 4.56 9.09 0.96
N THR A 20 5.14 8.50 2.01
CA THR A 20 4.94 7.07 2.32
C THR A 20 3.55 6.72 2.85
N TYR A 21 2.71 7.72 3.12
CA TYR A 21 1.29 7.50 3.40
C TYR A 21 0.51 7.09 2.16
N LEU A 22 1.03 7.40 0.96
CA LEU A 22 0.44 6.98 -0.29
C LEU A 22 0.71 5.49 -0.52
N TYR A 23 -0.36 4.73 -0.75
CA TYR A 23 -0.28 3.32 -1.09
C TYR A 23 0.43 3.14 -2.42
N GLY A 24 1.53 2.38 -2.39
CA GLY A 24 2.43 2.17 -3.53
C GLY A 24 3.73 2.97 -3.44
N ILE A 25 3.81 3.97 -2.57
CA ILE A 25 5.04 4.76 -2.37
C ILE A 25 5.71 4.33 -1.06
N GLY A 26 6.92 3.77 -1.19
CA GLY A 26 7.81 3.51 -0.05
C GLY A 26 8.85 4.62 0.12
N ARG A 27 9.71 4.51 1.15
CA ARG A 27 10.80 5.47 1.42
C ARG A 27 11.73 5.66 0.23
N ASN A 28 12.11 4.57 -0.43
CA ASN A 28 13.01 4.63 -1.59
C ASN A 28 12.37 5.39 -2.76
N SER A 29 11.13 5.05 -3.12
CA SER A 29 10.40 5.73 -4.18
C SER A 29 10.17 7.22 -3.85
N ALA A 30 9.83 7.54 -2.60
CA ALA A 30 9.68 8.92 -2.15
C ALA A 30 10.98 9.73 -2.35
N LEU A 31 12.13 9.20 -1.93
CA LEU A 31 13.42 9.87 -2.14
C LEU A 31 13.76 10.02 -3.62
N LYS A 32 13.44 9.04 -4.46
CA LYS A 32 13.63 9.13 -5.92
C LYS A 32 12.78 10.22 -6.56
N ILE A 33 11.50 10.31 -6.17
CA ILE A 33 10.57 11.35 -6.65
C ILE A 33 11.09 12.73 -6.25
N LEU A 34 11.47 12.91 -4.98
CA LEU A 34 11.97 14.18 -4.47
C LEU A 34 13.28 14.60 -5.14
N LYS A 35 14.18 13.63 -5.39
CA LYS A 35 15.43 13.88 -6.12
C LYS A 35 15.18 14.26 -7.58
N ALA A 36 14.17 13.68 -8.24
CA ALA A 36 13.83 14.00 -9.63
C ALA A 36 13.25 15.41 -9.79
N ILE A 37 12.59 15.94 -8.75
CA ILE A 37 11.96 17.26 -8.74
C ILE A 37 12.86 18.31 -8.06
N GLU A 38 14.03 17.89 -7.55
CA GLU A 38 14.99 18.74 -6.84
C GLU A 38 14.41 19.40 -5.58
N ILE A 39 13.51 18.71 -4.88
CA ILE A 39 12.94 19.17 -3.60
C ILE A 39 13.71 18.55 -2.44
N ASP A 40 14.06 19.36 -1.44
CA ASP A 40 14.75 18.87 -0.24
C ASP A 40 13.85 17.90 0.57
N PRO A 41 14.32 16.68 0.88
CA PRO A 41 13.56 15.69 1.64
C PRO A 41 13.21 16.06 3.09
N GLY A 42 13.88 17.06 3.65
CA GLY A 42 13.69 17.57 5.01
C GLY A 42 12.59 18.63 5.12
N THR A 43 12.12 19.19 4.00
CA THR A 43 11.01 20.14 3.95
C THR A 43 9.76 19.54 4.57
N LYS A 44 9.04 20.34 5.36
CA LYS A 44 7.76 19.93 5.94
C LYS A 44 6.65 20.13 4.93
N VAL A 45 5.62 19.29 4.99
CA VAL A 45 4.46 19.38 4.09
C VAL A 45 3.75 20.74 4.17
N LYS A 46 3.74 21.38 5.34
CA LYS A 46 3.16 22.73 5.51
C LYS A 46 3.93 23.83 4.80
N ASP A 47 5.22 23.62 4.53
CA ASP A 47 6.14 24.62 3.98
C ASP A 47 6.28 24.45 2.46
N LEU A 48 5.53 23.54 1.84
CA LEU A 48 5.50 23.34 0.40
C LEU A 48 4.67 24.40 -0.30
N THR A 49 5.19 24.88 -1.42
CA THR A 49 4.47 25.75 -2.35
C THR A 49 3.46 24.95 -3.18
N GLU A 50 2.43 25.61 -3.70
CA GLU A 50 1.43 24.95 -4.56
C GLU A 50 2.05 24.40 -5.86
N GLU A 51 3.08 25.08 -6.38
CA GLU A 51 3.84 24.62 -7.54
C GLU A 51 4.58 23.31 -7.27
N GLU A 52 5.26 23.19 -6.13
CA GLU A 52 5.94 21.96 -5.71
C GLU A 52 4.96 20.81 -5.51
N VAL A 53 3.79 21.08 -4.91
CA VAL A 53 2.73 20.08 -4.75
C VAL A 53 2.24 19.59 -6.11
N SER A 54 2.06 20.51 -7.08
CA SER A 54 1.66 20.16 -8.44
C SER A 54 2.73 19.33 -9.15
N LYS A 55 4.01 19.71 -9.05
CA LYS A 55 5.14 18.94 -9.61
C LYS A 55 5.19 17.51 -9.05
N ILE A 56 5.04 17.37 -7.74
CA ILE A 56 5.00 16.06 -7.08
C ILE A 56 3.80 15.25 -7.56
N SER A 57 2.61 15.85 -7.63
CA SER A 57 1.41 15.15 -8.11
C SER A 57 1.59 14.66 -9.54
N ARG A 58 2.19 15.46 -10.41
CA ARG A 58 2.46 15.10 -11.80
C ARG A 58 3.42 13.92 -11.91
N GLU A 59 4.59 14.02 -11.29
CA GLU A 59 5.61 12.97 -11.29
C GLU A 59 5.06 11.65 -10.71
N VAL A 60 4.25 11.73 -9.66
CA VAL A 60 3.59 10.55 -9.06
C VAL A 60 2.62 9.93 -10.06
N SER A 61 1.77 10.73 -10.70
CA SER A 61 0.76 10.22 -11.63
C SER A 61 1.32 9.64 -12.93
N GLU A 62 2.41 10.21 -13.46
CA GLU A 62 2.99 9.77 -14.73
C GLU A 62 3.86 8.50 -14.57
N ARG A 63 4.61 8.38 -13.46
CA ARG A 63 5.61 7.31 -13.30
C ARG A 63 5.20 6.17 -12.37
N TYR A 64 4.22 6.39 -11.51
CA TYR A 64 3.88 5.42 -10.47
C TYR A 64 2.38 5.11 -10.46
N LYS A 65 2.06 3.81 -10.45
CA LYS A 65 0.71 3.36 -10.13
C LYS A 65 0.52 3.44 -8.62
N VAL A 66 -0.39 4.30 -8.18
CA VAL A 66 -0.65 4.55 -6.77
C VAL A 66 -2.12 4.32 -6.41
N GLU A 67 -2.37 4.10 -5.13
CA GLU A 67 -3.71 3.98 -4.55
C GLU A 67 -4.64 3.01 -5.29
N GLY A 68 -5.73 3.53 -5.86
CA GLY A 68 -6.80 2.72 -6.42
C GLY A 68 -6.34 1.87 -7.59
N GLU A 69 -5.47 2.39 -8.46
CA GLU A 69 -4.97 1.64 -9.62
C GLU A 69 -4.16 0.43 -9.18
N LEU A 70 -3.18 0.64 -8.29
CA LEU A 70 -2.33 -0.43 -7.78
C LEU A 70 -3.13 -1.48 -6.99
N ARG A 71 -4.11 -1.05 -6.19
CA ARG A 71 -5.00 -1.97 -5.45
C ARG A 71 -5.84 -2.83 -6.40
N ARG A 72 -6.39 -2.23 -7.47
CA ARG A 72 -7.16 -2.96 -8.49
C ARG A 72 -6.30 -3.97 -9.21
N GLU A 73 -5.09 -3.59 -9.63
CA GLU A 73 -4.14 -4.49 -10.29
C GLU A 73 -3.77 -5.68 -9.39
N ILE A 74 -3.47 -5.43 -8.10
CA ILE A 74 -3.19 -6.51 -7.13
C ILE A 74 -4.40 -7.44 -6.97
N GLN A 75 -5.61 -6.88 -6.87
CA GLN A 75 -6.82 -7.69 -6.75
C GLN A 75 -7.08 -8.54 -7.99
N GLN A 76 -6.91 -7.97 -9.19
CA GLN A 76 -7.03 -8.69 -10.46
C GLN A 76 -6.00 -9.83 -10.55
N ASN A 77 -4.76 -9.59 -10.11
CA ASN A 77 -3.74 -10.61 -10.06
C ASN A 77 -4.11 -11.78 -9.12
N ILE A 78 -4.73 -11.50 -7.98
CA ILE A 78 -5.20 -12.54 -7.05
C ILE A 78 -6.40 -13.29 -7.64
N ASN A 79 -7.38 -12.57 -8.21
CA ASN A 79 -8.57 -13.16 -8.82
C ASN A 79 -8.18 -14.10 -9.96
N ARG A 80 -7.28 -13.65 -10.85
CA ARG A 80 -6.72 -14.48 -11.92
C ARG A 80 -6.15 -15.80 -11.40
N LEU A 81 -5.43 -15.80 -10.27
CA LEU A 81 -4.88 -17.03 -9.67
C LEU A 81 -5.97 -17.97 -9.13
N ILE A 82 -7.06 -17.40 -8.62
CA ILE A 82 -8.23 -18.14 -8.11
C ILE A 82 -9.01 -18.74 -9.28
N ASP A 83 -9.27 -17.97 -10.33
CA ASP A 83 -10.07 -18.38 -11.48
C ASP A 83 -9.43 -19.55 -12.22
N ILE A 84 -8.10 -19.55 -12.39
CA ILE A 84 -7.36 -20.68 -12.98
C ILE A 84 -7.22 -21.89 -12.03
N ASN A 85 -7.74 -21.81 -10.79
CA ASN A 85 -7.62 -22.84 -9.75
C ASN A 85 -6.17 -23.30 -9.45
N SER A 86 -5.20 -22.41 -9.57
CA SER A 86 -3.81 -22.70 -9.19
C SER A 86 -3.70 -23.02 -7.68
N TYR A 87 -2.66 -23.76 -7.26
CA TYR A 87 -2.40 -24.00 -5.83
C TYR A 87 -2.40 -22.70 -5.02
N ARG A 88 -1.73 -21.66 -5.54
CA ARG A 88 -1.72 -20.33 -4.91
C ARG A 88 -3.12 -19.73 -4.80
N GLY A 89 -3.93 -19.82 -5.86
CA GLY A 89 -5.33 -19.40 -5.87
C GLY A 89 -6.18 -20.10 -4.82
N MET A 90 -6.10 -21.42 -4.73
CA MET A 90 -6.80 -22.20 -3.69
C MET A 90 -6.40 -21.76 -2.28
N ARG A 91 -5.12 -21.44 -2.05
CA ARG A 91 -4.65 -20.93 -0.75
C ARG A 91 -5.18 -19.53 -0.46
N HIS A 92 -5.26 -18.66 -1.46
CA HIS A 92 -5.90 -17.35 -1.36
C HIS A 92 -7.39 -17.48 -1.01
N LYS A 93 -8.13 -18.33 -1.72
CA LYS A 93 -9.57 -18.61 -1.47
C LYS A 93 -9.82 -19.13 -0.05
N ASN A 94 -8.95 -20.03 0.43
CA ASN A 94 -9.06 -20.64 1.76
C ASN A 94 -8.48 -19.80 2.90
N HIS A 95 -8.05 -18.56 2.65
CA HIS A 95 -7.44 -17.68 3.67
C HIS A 95 -6.23 -18.31 4.39
N LEU A 96 -5.41 -19.07 3.64
CA LEU A 96 -4.21 -19.73 4.15
C LEU A 96 -2.92 -19.04 3.67
N PRO A 97 -1.79 -19.23 4.37
CA PRO A 97 -0.48 -18.82 3.88
C PRO A 97 -0.16 -19.43 2.50
N VAL A 98 0.36 -18.60 1.58
CA VAL A 98 0.48 -18.92 0.14
C VAL A 98 1.91 -19.34 -0.24
N ARG A 99 2.93 -19.06 0.60
CA ARG A 99 4.35 -19.34 0.30
C ARG A 99 4.88 -20.55 1.07
N GLY A 100 4.07 -21.59 1.23
CA GLY A 100 4.48 -22.85 1.87
C GLY A 100 4.69 -22.78 3.39
N GLN A 101 4.24 -21.72 4.07
CA GLN A 101 4.40 -21.63 5.53
C GLN A 101 3.57 -22.70 6.27
N ARG A 102 4.10 -23.15 7.42
CA ARG A 102 3.44 -24.11 8.33
C ARG A 102 2.06 -23.59 8.79
N THR A 103 1.00 -24.37 8.59
CA THR A 103 -0.37 -23.99 8.95
C THR A 103 -0.91 -24.61 10.23
N ARG A 104 -0.20 -25.58 10.82
CA ARG A 104 -0.61 -26.28 12.04
C ARG A 104 -0.71 -25.35 13.26
N THR A 105 0.23 -24.43 13.40
CA THR A 105 0.35 -23.54 14.58
C THR A 105 0.19 -22.06 14.21
N ASN A 106 1.23 -21.44 13.65
CA ASN A 106 1.41 -19.99 13.60
C ASN A 106 1.05 -19.39 12.23
N ALA A 107 -0.24 -19.44 11.86
CA ALA A 107 -0.75 -18.87 10.60
C ALA A 107 -1.78 -17.74 10.82
N ARG A 108 -1.75 -17.08 11.98
CA ARG A 108 -2.82 -16.16 12.43
C ARG A 108 -2.93 -14.87 11.61
N THR A 109 -1.83 -14.32 11.10
CA THR A 109 -1.88 -13.14 10.20
C THR A 109 -2.71 -13.39 8.94
N ARG A 110 -2.79 -14.65 8.47
CA ARG A 110 -3.66 -15.04 7.34
C ARG A 110 -5.00 -15.62 7.76
N LYS A 111 -5.03 -16.48 8.77
CA LYS A 111 -6.25 -17.14 9.27
C LYS A 111 -7.18 -16.22 10.08
N GLY A 112 -6.69 -15.05 10.50
CA GLY A 112 -7.40 -14.17 11.44
C GLY A 112 -7.27 -14.64 12.89
N HIS A 113 -8.03 -13.95 13.76
CA HIS A 113 -8.11 -14.25 15.19
C HIS A 113 -8.50 -15.71 15.43
N LYS A 114 -8.04 -16.30 16.54
CA LYS A 114 -8.35 -17.70 16.84
C LYS A 114 -9.85 -17.81 17.18
N PRO A 115 -10.66 -18.55 16.41
CA PRO A 115 -12.04 -18.77 16.81
C PRO A 115 -12.04 -19.52 18.14
N SER A 116 -12.87 -19.08 19.10
CA SER A 116 -13.11 -19.81 20.33
C SER A 116 -13.85 -21.10 19.98
N ILE A 117 -13.29 -22.23 20.36
CA ILE A 117 -13.93 -23.53 20.19
C ILE A 117 -14.91 -23.64 21.37
N GLY A 118 -16.15 -23.22 21.17
CA GLY A 118 -17.19 -23.31 22.22
C GLY A 118 -18.32 -22.27 22.20
N SER A 119 -18.30 -21.23 21.36
CA SER A 119 -19.41 -20.25 21.31
C SER A 119 -20.52 -20.60 20.30
N LYS A 120 -20.75 -21.89 20.01
CA LYS A 120 -22.08 -22.33 19.58
C LYS A 120 -22.92 -22.43 20.85
N ARG A 121 -23.66 -21.37 21.18
CA ARG A 121 -24.74 -21.47 22.18
C ARG A 121 -25.78 -22.46 21.65
N LYS A 122 -26.29 -23.31 22.53
CA LYS A 122 -27.56 -24.04 22.34
C LYS A 122 -28.67 -23.05 21.98
#